data_AF-A0A7C7GQG3-F1
#
_entry.id   AF-A0A7C7GQG3-F1
#
_cell.length_a   1.000
_cell.length_b   1.000
_cell.length_c   1.000
_cell.angle_alpha   90.00
_cell.angle_beta   90.00
_cell.angle_gamma   90.00
#
_symmetry.space_group_name_H-M   'P 1'
#
loop_
_entity.id
_entity.type
_entity.pdbx_description
1 polymer ?
#
loop_
_entity_poly.entity_id
_entity_poly.type
_entity_poly.pdbx_seq_one_letter_code
_entity_poly.pdbx_strand_id
1 'polypeptide(L)' 'MGFYDYRQFVNYYNHERYHESLKNLSPADVFYGRGQEILEQREKIKLPTLAQRRKMHYDNQTRRLTR' A
#
# COMPACT_ATOMS: atom_id res chain seq x y z
N MET A 1 -14.84 9.33 32.13
CA MET A 1 -14.40 8.29 31.16
C MET A 1 -15.37 8.30 29.99
N GLY A 2 -15.11 9.08 28.91
CA GLY A 2 -16.07 9.16 27.80
C GLY A 2 -15.67 10.01 26.57
N PHE A 3 -14.65 10.87 26.67
CA PHE A 3 -14.23 11.75 25.55
C PHE A 3 -12.84 11.45 24.98
N TYR A 4 -12.06 10.58 25.62
CA TYR A 4 -10.73 10.21 25.11
C TYR A 4 -10.84 9.17 23.99
N ASP A 5 -11.72 8.17 24.15
CA ASP A 5 -11.91 7.09 23.18
C ASP A 5 -12.37 7.60 21.80
N TYR A 6 -13.37 8.50 21.77
CA TYR A 6 -13.85 9.06 20.50
C TYR A 6 -12.78 9.84 19.72
N ARG A 7 -11.99 10.68 20.42
CA ARG A 7 -10.92 11.45 19.75
C ARG A 7 -9.84 10.53 19.19
N GLN A 8 -9.50 9.46 19.91
CA GLN A 8 -8.55 8.46 19.42
C GLN A 8 -9.11 7.70 18.22
N PHE A 9 -10.39 7.31 18.28
CA PHE A 9 -11.05 6.66 17.16
C PHE A 9 -11.05 7.53 15.90
N VAL A 10 -11.42 8.81 16.00
CA VAL A 10 -11.44 9.74 14.87
C VAL A 10 -10.04 9.91 14.28
N ASN A 11 -9.02 10.09 15.12
CA ASN A 11 -7.64 10.22 14.66
C ASN A 11 -7.19 8.96 13.91
N TYR A 12 -7.40 7.79 14.51
CA TYR A 12 -7.06 6.51 13.90
C TYR A 12 -7.76 6.31 12.55
N TYR A 13 -9.08 6.55 12.50
CA TYR A 13 -9.87 6.35 11.28
C TYR A 13 -9.42 7.25 10.13
N ASN A 14 -9.13 8.52 10.44
CA ASN A 14 -8.83 9.53 9.43
C ASN A 14 -7.36 9.54 8.99
N HIS A 15 -6.42 9.20 9.86
CA HIS A 15 -4.99 9.39 9.58
C HIS A 15 -4.18 8.10 9.51
N GLU A 16 -4.62 7.02 10.15
CA GLU A 16 -3.81 5.80 10.30
C GLU A 16 -4.43 4.60 9.58
N ARG A 17 -5.76 4.52 9.54
CA ARG A 17 -6.47 3.42 8.91
C ARG A 17 -6.51 3.59 7.39
N TYR A 18 -6.04 2.58 6.69
CA TYR A 18 -6.24 2.44 5.25
C TYR A 18 -7.64 1.90 4.94
N HIS A 19 -8.30 2.47 3.94
CA HIS A 19 -9.64 2.05 3.52
C HIS A 19 -9.59 1.46 2.12
N GLU A 20 -10.13 0.25 1.96
CA GLU A 20 -10.13 -0.48 0.69
C GLU A 20 -10.89 0.28 -0.41
N SER A 21 -12.02 0.90 -0.07
CA SER A 21 -12.79 1.76 -0.97
C SER A 21 -12.01 2.98 -1.47
N LEU A 22 -10.99 3.41 -0.73
CA LEU A 22 -10.09 4.52 -1.08
C LEU A 22 -8.77 4.02 -1.68
N LYS A 23 -8.74 2.81 -2.26
CA LYS A 23 -7.52 2.18 -2.80
C LYS A 23 -6.42 2.05 -1.74
N ASN A 24 -6.80 1.78 -0.50
CA ASN A 24 -5.91 1.72 0.67
C ASN A 24 -5.17 3.04 0.93
N LEU A 25 -5.89 4.15 0.82
CA LEU A 25 -5.48 5.45 1.33
C LEU A 25 -6.21 5.75 2.65
N SER A 26 -5.66 6.68 3.44
CA SER A 26 -6.38 7.25 4.57
C SER A 26 -7.40 8.30 4.09
N PRO A 27 -8.49 8.57 4.84
CA PRO A 27 -9.42 9.64 4.51
C PRO A 27 -8.74 11.01 4.48
N ALA A 28 -7.77 11.25 5.36
CA ALA A 28 -6.98 12.48 5.36
C ALA A 28 -6.20 12.65 4.05
N ASP A 29 -5.56 11.59 3.53
CA ASP A 29 -4.81 11.70 2.27
C ASP A 29 -5.70 12.04 1.07
N VAL A 30 -6.94 11.54 1.07
CA VAL A 30 -7.93 11.89 0.06
C VAL A 30 -8.40 13.34 0.24
N PHE A 31 -8.74 13.73 1.47
CA PHE A 31 -9.20 15.08 1.78
C PHE A 31 -8.15 16.15 1.46
N TYR A 32 -6.88 15.93 1.80
CA TYR A 32 -5.79 16.84 1.49
C TYR A 32 -5.27 16.72 0.05
N GLY A 33 -5.90 15.90 -0.80
CA GLY A 33 -5.55 15.80 -2.22
C GLY A 33 -4.22 15.09 -2.53
N ARG A 34 -3.60 14.44 -1.54
CA ARG A 34 -2.31 13.72 -1.70
C ARG A 34 -2.47 12.32 -2.26
N GLY A 35 -3.70 11.83 -2.39
CA GLY A 35 -3.97 10.45 -2.76
C GLY A 35 -3.35 10.01 -4.09
N GLN A 36 -3.38 10.88 -5.10
CA GLN A 36 -2.84 10.55 -6.43
C GLN A 36 -1.31 10.37 -6.39
N GLU A 37 -0.60 11.29 -5.72
CA GLU A 37 0.86 11.21 -5.57
C GLU A 37 1.27 9.91 -4.86
N ILE A 38 0.57 9.53 -3.79
CA ILE A 38 0.85 8.29 -3.05
C ILE A 38 0.68 7.06 -3.96
N LEU A 39 -0.39 7.03 -4.77
CA LEU A 39 -0.66 5.91 -5.66
C LEU A 39 0.39 5.81 -6.77
N GLU A 40 0.82 6.93 -7.34
CA GLU A 40 1.88 6.97 -8.36
C GLU A 40 3.22 6.48 -7.80
N GLN A 41 3.61 6.90 -6.59
CA GLN A 41 4.83 6.40 -5.95
C GLN A 41 4.75 4.90 -5.67
N ARG A 42 3.59 4.40 -5.22
CA ARG A 42 3.38 2.95 -5.04
C ARG A 42 3.51 2.18 -6.34
N GLU A 43 2.98 2.71 -7.44
CA GLU A 43 3.09 2.07 -8.76
C GLU A 43 4.54 2.00 -9.24
N LYS A 44 5.29 3.11 -9.11
CA LYS A 44 6.72 3.17 -9.44
C LYS A 44 7.56 2.11 -8.73
N ILE A 45 7.18 1.72 -7.50
CA ILE A 45 7.86 0.66 -6.74
C ILE A 45 7.32 -0.73 -7.10
N LYS A 46 6.01 -0.85 -7.30
CA LYS A 46 5.34 -2.14 -7.56
C LYS A 46 5.80 -2.77 -8.87
N LEU A 47 5.89 -1.99 -9.94
CA LEU A 47 6.28 -2.49 -11.27
C LEU A 47 7.67 -3.16 -11.30
N PRO A 48 8.76 -2.50 -10.87
CA PRO A 48 10.09 -3.12 -10.85
C PRO A 48 10.15 -4.30 -9.89
N THR A 49 9.48 -4.22 -8.72
CA THR A 49 9.41 -5.32 -7.76
C THR A 49 8.78 -6.57 -8.38
N LEU A 50 7.66 -6.41 -9.10
CA LEU A 50 7.01 -7.52 -9.79
C LEU A 50 7.88 -8.08 -10.92
N ALA A 51 8.56 -7.23 -11.68
CA ALA A 51 9.48 -7.67 -12.73
C ALA A 51 10.65 -8.50 -12.16
N GLN A 52 11.26 -8.04 -11.07
CA GLN A 52 12.32 -8.76 -10.38
C GLN A 52 11.84 -10.11 -9.85
N ARG A 53 10.66 -10.15 -9.23
CA ARG A 53 10.05 -11.41 -8.75
C ARG A 53 9.80 -12.40 -9.89
N ARG A 54 9.29 -11.92 -11.04
CA ARG A 54 9.10 -12.77 -12.24
C ARG A 54 10.43 -13.32 -12.75
N LYS A 55 11.47 -12.48 -12.85
CA LYS A 55 12.81 -12.93 -13.26
C LYS A 55 13.34 -14.03 -12.34
N MET A 56 13.32 -13.81 -11.03
CA MET A 56 13.79 -14.79 -10.05
C MET A 56 13.01 -16.11 -10.13
N HIS A 57 11.71 -16.06 -10.39
CA HIS A 57 10.89 -17.25 -10.57
C HIS A 57 11.37 -18.08 -11.77
N TYR A 58 11.56 -17.47 -12.94
CA TYR A 58 12.05 -18.17 -14.12
C TYR A 58 13.49 -18.67 -13.94
N ASP A 59 14.39 -17.85 -13.40
CA ASP A 59 15.78 -18.26 -13.12
C ASP A 59 15.82 -19.50 -12.21
N ASN A 60 14.98 -19.53 -11.17
CA ASN A 60 14.89 -20.67 -10.28
C ASN A 60 14.25 -21.89 -10.93
N GLN A 61 13.27 -21.72 -11.83
CA GLN A 61 12.72 -22.82 -12.61
C GLN A 61 13.75 -23.40 -13.57
N THR A 62 14.46 -22.57 -14.33
CA THR A 62 15.53 -23.00 -15.23
C THR A 62 16.60 -23.76 -14.45
N ARG A 63 17.06 -23.22 -13.31
CA ARG A 63 18.05 -23.92 -12.45
C ARG A 63 17.59 -25.29 -11.95
N ARG A 64 16.27 -25.49 -11.76
CA ARG A 64 15.71 -26.80 -11.38
C ARG A 64 15.68 -27.78 -12.54
N LEU A 65 15.50 -27.29 -13.78
CA LEU A 65 15.45 -28.11 -14.99
C LEU A 65 16.84 -28.47 -15.52
N THR A 66 17.85 -27.64 -15.25
CA THR A 66 19.25 -27.87 -15.65
C THR A 66 20.06 -28.65 -14.61
N ARG A 67 19.41 -29.19 -13.58
CA ARG A 67 20.02 -29.97 -12.49
C ARG A 67 19.65 -31.44 -12.64
#